data_AF-A0A4P0YGE6-F1
#
_entry.id   AF-A0A4P0YGE6-F1
#
_cell.length_a   1.000
_cell.length_b   1.000
_cell.length_c   1.000
_cell.angle_alpha   90.00
_cell.angle_beta   90.00
_cell.angle_gamma   90.00
#
_symmetry.space_group_name_H-M   'P 1'
#
loop_
_entity.id
_entity.type
_entity.pdbx_description
1 polymer ?
#
loop_
_entity_poly.entity_id
_entity_poly.type
_entity_poly.pdbx_seq_one_letter_code
_entity_poly.pdbx_strand_id
1 'polypeptide(L)'
;MVAGRPWQDHPTEAIARERRFFSFEPDARWHGFEGYADDQYFVDPCKLLLTTPGIDAESGEYSEFGIPATILAHYLRENGIVPEKCDLNSILFLLTPAESAGKNGAAGGDAGAV
;
A
#
# COMPACT_ATOMS: atom_id res chain seq x y z
N MET A 1 5.70 -11.43 1.92
CA MET A 1 5.39 -12.60 2.78
C MET A 1 5.63 -12.19 4.22
N VAL A 2 4.82 -12.66 5.17
CA VAL A 2 5.07 -12.48 6.61
C VAL A 2 4.86 -13.84 7.28
N ALA A 3 5.86 -14.32 8.02
CA ALA A 3 5.84 -15.65 8.65
C ALA A 3 5.51 -16.80 7.66
N GLY A 4 6.10 -16.76 6.46
CA GLY A 4 5.98 -17.84 5.48
C GLY A 4 4.65 -17.92 4.72
N ARG A 5 3.78 -16.89 4.83
CA ARG A 5 2.52 -16.79 4.07
C ARG A 5 2.29 -15.39 3.48
N PRO A 6 1.45 -15.26 2.43
CA PRO A 6 1.09 -13.96 1.87
C PRO A 6 0.51 -13.02 2.94
N TRP A 7 0.79 -11.72 2.81
CA TRP A 7 0.39 -10.72 3.81
C TRP A 7 -1.13 -10.67 4.01
N GLN A 8 -1.86 -10.67 2.89
CA GLN A 8 -3.32 -10.60 2.85
C GLN A 8 -4.03 -11.83 3.40
N ASP A 9 -3.32 -12.95 3.55
CA ASP A 9 -3.95 -14.17 4.02
C ASP A 9 -4.12 -14.14 5.55
N HIS A 10 -3.41 -13.29 6.28
CA HIS A 10 -3.49 -13.19 7.74
C HIS A 10 -4.79 -12.51 8.22
N PRO A 11 -5.28 -12.82 9.43
CA PRO A 11 -6.46 -12.15 9.98
C PRO A 11 -6.24 -10.64 10.10
N THR A 12 -7.21 -9.82 9.65
CA THR A 12 -7.13 -8.36 9.70
C THR A 12 -6.84 -7.82 11.11
N GLU A 13 -7.40 -8.44 12.14
CA GLU A 13 -7.17 -8.05 13.54
C GLU A 13 -5.70 -8.24 13.96
N ALA A 14 -5.05 -9.29 13.48
CA ALA A 14 -3.64 -9.52 13.73
C ALA A 14 -2.79 -8.49 12.98
N ILE A 15 -3.13 -8.23 11.71
CA ILE A 15 -2.47 -7.19 10.90
C ILE A 15 -2.56 -5.83 11.59
N ALA A 16 -3.73 -5.46 12.11
CA ALA A 16 -3.95 -4.16 12.74
C ALA A 16 -3.19 -3.96 14.06
N ARG A 17 -2.89 -5.04 14.79
CA ARG A 17 -2.27 -4.98 16.13
C ARG A 17 -0.78 -5.25 16.14
N GLU A 18 -0.26 -6.00 15.17
CA GLU A 18 1.10 -6.51 15.23
C GLU A 18 2.02 -5.77 14.27
N ARG A 19 3.05 -5.13 14.83
CA ARG A 19 4.02 -4.31 14.08
C ARG A 19 4.75 -5.07 12.97
N ARG A 20 4.93 -6.39 13.10
CA ARG A 20 5.64 -7.23 12.11
C ARG A 20 5.04 -7.18 10.71
N PHE A 21 3.75 -6.83 10.58
CA PHE A 21 3.08 -6.68 9.27
C PHE A 21 3.47 -5.40 8.53
N PHE A 22 4.18 -4.51 9.21
CA PHE A 22 4.61 -3.21 8.70
C PHE A 22 6.13 -3.03 8.83
N SER A 23 6.89 -4.08 9.13
CA SER A 23 8.35 -4.00 9.26
C SER A 23 9.03 -3.94 7.89
N PHE A 24 10.04 -3.06 7.76
CA PHE A 24 11.00 -3.15 6.66
C PHE A 24 12.15 -4.06 7.07
N GLU A 25 11.97 -5.37 6.84
CA GLU A 25 13.01 -6.36 7.09
C GLU A 25 14.26 -6.07 6.24
N PRO A 26 15.49 -6.14 6.80
CA PRO A 26 16.71 -5.95 6.04
C PRO A 26 16.76 -6.82 4.78
N ASP A 27 17.33 -6.26 3.71
CA ASP A 27 17.53 -6.91 2.42
C ASP A 27 16.24 -7.42 1.73
N ALA A 28 15.05 -7.07 2.23
CA ALA A 28 13.80 -7.46 1.61
C ALA A 28 13.59 -6.67 0.31
N ARG A 29 13.56 -7.38 -0.82
CA ARG A 29 13.57 -6.74 -2.15
C ARG A 29 12.36 -5.87 -2.44
N TRP A 30 11.19 -6.22 -1.90
CA TRP A 30 9.92 -5.55 -2.20
C TRP A 30 9.91 -4.03 -1.92
N HIS A 31 10.75 -3.54 -1.00
CA HIS A 31 10.80 -2.11 -0.65
C HIS A 31 11.98 -1.35 -1.30
N GLY A 32 12.94 -2.03 -1.93
CA GLY A 32 14.02 -1.39 -2.69
C GLY A 32 14.98 -0.49 -1.89
N PHE A 33 15.10 -0.69 -0.57
CA PHE A 33 16.00 0.08 0.29
C PHE A 33 17.19 -0.76 0.72
N GLU A 34 18.41 -0.24 0.53
CA GLU A 34 19.64 -0.85 1.00
C GLU A 34 20.07 -0.28 2.36
N GLY A 35 20.72 -1.10 3.18
CA GLY A 35 21.34 -0.67 4.43
C GLY A 35 20.37 -0.44 5.60
N TYR A 36 19.15 -0.94 5.51
CA TYR A 36 18.20 -0.94 6.63
C TYR A 36 18.60 -2.02 7.65
N ALA A 37 18.49 -1.69 8.94
CA ALA A 37 18.70 -2.63 10.03
C ALA A 37 17.38 -3.19 10.57
N ASP A 38 17.46 -4.32 11.26
CA ASP A 38 16.31 -4.95 11.92
C ASP A 38 15.61 -3.97 12.87
N ASP A 39 14.28 -3.98 12.87
CA ASP A 39 13.42 -3.14 13.72
C ASP A 39 13.67 -1.62 13.64
N GLN A 40 14.35 -1.14 12.58
CA GLN A 40 14.71 0.26 12.43
C GLN A 40 13.58 1.10 11.81
N TYR A 41 12.92 0.56 10.78
CA TYR A 41 11.94 1.28 9.98
C TYR A 41 10.64 0.49 9.83
N PHE A 42 9.52 1.22 9.77
CA PHE A 42 8.19 0.65 9.61
C PHE A 42 7.36 1.41 8.58
N VAL A 43 6.51 0.69 7.86
CA VAL A 43 5.45 1.23 7.00
C VAL A 43 4.42 1.92 7.88
N ASP A 44 4.01 3.12 7.47
CA ASP A 44 2.90 3.84 8.11
C ASP A 44 1.55 3.27 7.61
N PRO A 45 0.77 2.57 8.46
CA PRO A 45 -0.49 1.95 8.04
C PRO A 45 -1.57 2.97 7.65
N CYS A 46 -1.42 4.24 8.04
CA CYS A 46 -2.35 5.31 7.71
C CYS A 46 -2.01 6.00 6.36
N LYS A 47 -0.95 5.56 5.69
CA LYS A 47 -0.57 6.01 4.34
C LYS A 47 -0.87 4.91 3.33
N LEU A 48 -2.05 4.97 2.72
CA LEU A 48 -2.42 4.02 1.66
C LEU A 48 -1.68 4.41 0.38
N LEU A 49 -0.48 3.86 0.21
CA LEU A 49 0.36 4.02 -0.95
C LEU A 49 0.17 2.83 -1.88
N LEU A 50 -0.22 3.10 -3.13
CA LEU A 50 -0.33 2.12 -4.19
C LEU A 50 0.76 2.35 -5.23
N THR A 51 1.33 1.27 -5.75
CA THR A 51 2.29 1.32 -6.86
C THR A 51 1.60 0.99 -8.18
N THR A 52 1.98 1.67 -9.25
CA THR A 52 1.52 1.34 -10.61
C THR A 52 2.61 0.58 -11.36
N PRO A 53 2.24 -0.30 -12.33
CA PRO A 53 3.21 -1.05 -13.12
C PRO A 53 4.24 -0.14 -13.80
N GLY A 54 5.46 -0.63 -13.98
CA GLY A 54 6.53 0.07 -14.70
C GLY A 54 7.91 -0.03 -14.05
N ILE A 55 7.97 -0.45 -12.79
CA ILE A 55 9.22 -0.75 -12.08
C ILE A 55 9.09 -2.17 -11.52
N ASP A 56 10.10 -3.00 -11.76
CA ASP A 56 10.19 -4.33 -11.17
C ASP A 56 10.82 -4.25 -9.77
N ALA A 57 10.09 -4.68 -8.74
CA ALA A 57 10.54 -4.55 -7.36
C ALA A 57 11.69 -5.52 -6.99
N GLU A 58 11.89 -6.59 -7.76
CA GLU A 58 12.94 -7.58 -7.50
C GLU A 58 14.32 -7.12 -8.02
N SER A 59 14.33 -6.44 -9.16
CA SER A 59 15.53 -5.94 -9.84
C SER A 59 15.76 -4.43 -9.67
N GLY A 60 14.72 -3.66 -9.41
CA GLY A 60 14.75 -2.19 -9.36
C GLY A 60 14.72 -1.51 -10.74
N GLU A 61 14.66 -2.27 -11.81
CA GLU A 61 14.72 -1.76 -13.19
C GLU A 61 13.34 -1.42 -13.76
N TYR A 62 13.33 -0.58 -14.80
CA TYR A 62 12.12 -0.29 -15.55
C TYR A 62 11.64 -1.52 -16.33
N SER A 63 10.33 -1.77 -16.28
CA SER A 63 9.67 -2.80 -17.08
C SER A 63 9.40 -2.30 -18.51
N GLU A 64 9.26 -3.22 -19.47
CA GLU A 64 8.89 -2.88 -20.86
C GLU A 64 7.53 -2.17 -20.94
N PHE A 65 6.61 -2.56 -20.06
CA PHE A 65 5.29 -1.95 -19.91
C PHE A 65 5.15 -1.26 -18.56
N GLY A 66 4.52 -0.08 -18.57
CA GLY A 66 4.19 0.65 -17.35
C GLY A 66 2.94 1.50 -17.50
N ILE A 67 2.33 1.80 -16.37
CA ILE A 67 1.20 2.73 -16.26
C ILE A 67 1.68 3.89 -15.37
N PRO A 68 1.97 5.07 -15.93
CA PRO A 68 2.31 6.24 -15.13
C PRO A 68 1.17 6.56 -14.15
N ALA A 69 1.51 6.77 -12.87
CA ALA A 69 0.51 7.05 -11.85
C ALA A 69 -0.30 8.32 -12.14
N THR A 70 0.26 9.26 -12.92
CA THR A 70 -0.45 10.43 -13.47
C THR A 70 -1.72 10.04 -14.22
N ILE A 71 -1.71 8.98 -15.04
CA ILE A 71 -2.90 8.54 -15.78
C ILE A 71 -4.00 8.14 -14.80
N LEU A 72 -3.64 7.33 -13.79
CA LEU A 72 -4.55 6.90 -12.74
C LEU A 72 -5.08 8.11 -11.93
N ALA A 73 -4.20 9.04 -11.55
CA ALA A 73 -4.58 10.24 -10.81
C ALA A 73 -5.57 11.12 -11.58
N HIS A 74 -5.41 11.27 -12.90
CA HIS A 74 -6.37 11.98 -13.74
C HIS A 74 -7.71 11.28 -13.78
N TYR A 75 -7.72 9.96 -14.06
CA TYR A 75 -8.95 9.17 -14.05
C TYR A 75 -9.72 9.28 -12.72
N LEU A 76 -9.01 9.15 -11.59
CA LEU A 76 -9.64 9.23 -10.27
C LEU A 76 -10.23 10.62 -10.00
N ARG A 77 -9.52 11.70 -10.37
CA ARG A 77 -10.00 13.07 -10.19
C ARG A 77 -11.26 13.35 -11.01
N GLU A 78 -11.33 12.85 -12.24
CA GLU A 78 -12.54 12.94 -13.06
C GLU A 78 -13.74 12.21 -12.41
N ASN A 79 -13.47 11.19 -11.61
CA ASN A 79 -14.47 10.44 -10.84
C ASN A 79 -14.65 10.94 -9.40
N GLY A 80 -14.14 12.15 -9.07
CA GLY A 80 -14.33 12.78 -7.76
C GLY A 80 -13.46 12.23 -6.63
N ILE A 81 -12.47 11.40 -6.95
CA ILE A 81 -11.51 10.83 -5.99
C ILE A 81 -10.19 11.61 -6.10
N VAL A 82 -9.82 12.31 -5.04
CA VAL A 82 -8.62 13.16 -5.02
C VAL A 82 -7.50 12.45 -4.23
N PRO A 83 -6.41 12.03 -4.89
CA PRO A 83 -5.22 11.54 -4.18
C PRO A 83 -4.49 12.68 -3.49
N GLU A 84 -3.81 12.37 -2.39
CA GLU A 84 -2.94 13.32 -1.68
C GLU A 84 -1.69 13.64 -2.53
N LYS A 85 -1.02 12.60 -3.02
CA LYS A 85 0.18 12.71 -3.85
C LYS A 85 0.14 11.71 -4.99
N CYS A 86 0.79 12.07 -6.09
CA CYS A 86 1.05 11.21 -7.24
C CYS A 86 2.49 11.46 -7.70
N ASP A 87 3.31 10.40 -7.70
CA ASP A 87 4.67 10.42 -8.24
C ASP A 87 4.69 9.68 -9.60
N LEU A 88 5.83 9.14 -10.05
CA LEU A 88 5.94 8.45 -11.34
C LEU A 88 5.15 7.14 -11.38
N ASN A 89 5.42 6.26 -10.42
CA ASN A 89 4.82 4.91 -10.32
C ASN A 89 4.12 4.66 -8.98
N SER A 90 3.71 5.72 -8.29
CA SER A 90 2.97 5.60 -7.03
C SER A 90 1.92 6.69 -6.85
N ILE A 91 0.87 6.35 -6.12
CA ILE A 91 -0.23 7.24 -5.73
C ILE A 91 -0.55 7.02 -4.26
N LEU A 92 -0.79 8.11 -3.52
CA LEU A 92 -0.97 8.10 -2.08
C LEU A 92 -2.33 8.66 -1.68
N PHE A 93 -3.00 7.97 -0.75
CA PHE A 93 -4.17 8.44 -0.02
C PHE A 93 -3.88 8.47 1.47
N LEU A 94 -4.36 9.50 2.16
CA LEU A 94 -4.25 9.60 3.61
C LEU A 94 -5.49 8.99 4.27
N LEU A 95 -5.26 8.06 5.18
CA LEU A 95 -6.32 7.45 5.97
C LEU A 95 -6.42 8.16 7.31
N THR A 96 -7.66 8.49 7.69
CA THR A 96 -8.00 9.04 9.00
C THR A 96 -9.27 8.36 9.50
N PRO A 97 -9.62 8.47 10.79
CA PRO A 97 -10.92 8.00 11.28
C PRO A 97 -12.15 8.64 10.59
N ALA A 98 -11.97 9.70 9.78
CA ALA A 98 -13.04 10.27 8.96
C ALA A 98 -13.34 9.44 7.69
N GLU A 99 -12.50 8.45 7.37
CA GLU A 99 -12.78 7.49 6.30
C GLU A 99 -13.92 6.56 6.70
N SER A 100 -14.70 6.11 5.71
CA SER A 100 -15.80 5.17 5.91
C SER A 100 -15.76 4.03 4.89
N ALA A 101 -16.37 2.89 5.22
CA ALA A 101 -16.41 1.73 4.32
C ALA A 101 -17.02 2.06 2.95
N GLY A 102 -18.02 2.94 2.91
CA GLY A 102 -18.63 3.43 1.66
C GLY A 102 -17.69 4.30 0.82
N LYS A 103 -16.76 5.02 1.45
CA LYS A 103 -15.74 5.82 0.77
C LYS A 103 -14.60 4.95 0.21
N ASN A 104 -14.31 3.82 0.85
CA ASN A 104 -13.25 2.89 0.46
C ASN A 104 -13.74 1.72 -0.43
N GLY A 105 -15.00 1.73 -0.87
CA GLY A 105 -15.53 0.79 -1.86
C GLY A 105 -15.75 -0.65 -1.40
N ALA A 106 -15.94 -0.91 -0.09
CA ALA A 106 -16.21 -2.25 0.40
C ALA A 106 -17.60 -2.75 -0.04
N ALA A 107 -17.67 -3.44 -1.19
CA ALA A 107 -18.78 -4.32 -1.54
C ALA A 107 -18.58 -5.68 -0.84
N GLY A 108 -19.25 -5.88 0.29
CA GLY A 108 -19.29 -7.16 1.00
C GLY A 108 -19.65 -6.96 2.48
N GLY A 109 -20.91 -7.26 2.83
CA GLY A 109 -21.48 -6.97 4.14
C GLY A 109 -20.85 -7.74 5.31
N ASP A 110 -20.60 -7.04 6.40
CA ASP A 110 -21.40 -7.16 7.62
C ASP A 110 -21.21 -5.87 8.42
N ALA A 111 -22.25 -5.02 8.43
CA ALA A 111 -22.37 -3.94 9.38
C ALA A 111 -22.89 -4.57 10.68
N GLY A 112 -21.98 -5.16 11.45
CA GLY A 112 -22.31 -5.94 12.64
C GLY A 112 -21.35 -5.69 13.79
N ALA A 113 -21.77 -4.82 14.70
CA ALA A 113 -21.32 -4.64 16.08
C ALA A 113 -20.03 -3.82 16.34
N VAL A 114 -20.29 -2.64 16.91
CA VAL A 114 -19.56 -1.89 17.97
C VAL A 114 -18.03 -1.91 17.96
#